data_AF-A0A0R0FNV2-F1
#
_entry.id   AF-A0A0R0FNV2-F1
#
_cell.length_a   1.000
_cell.length_b   1.000
_cell.length_c   1.000
_cell.angle_alpha   90.00
_cell.angle_beta   90.00
_cell.angle_gamma   90.00
#
_symmetry.space_group_name_H-M   'P 1'
#
loop_
_entity.id
_entity.type
_entity.pdbx_description
1 polymer ?
#
loop_
_entity_poly.entity_id
_entity_poly.type
_entity_poly.pdbx_seq_one_letter_code
_entity_poly.pdbx_strand_id
1 'polypeptide(L)' 'MLVEFVSLEIISWNLSGLDDCRKRKRVREIISIASLTIVKLQETKLESFDALQDIRDLRFKDYGSSCLL' A
#
# COMPACT_ATOMS: atom_id res chain seq x y z
N MET A 1 -11.00 34.99 5.45
CA MET A 1 -10.77 33.61 5.92
C MET A 1 -10.56 32.77 4.67
N LEU A 2 -9.34 32.35 4.37
CA LEU A 2 -9.08 31.39 3.30
C LEU A 2 -9.38 30.00 3.88
N VAL A 3 -10.30 29.27 3.25
CA VAL A 3 -10.52 27.86 3.56
C VAL A 3 -9.61 27.08 2.64
N GLU A 4 -8.56 26.45 3.19
CA GLU A 4 -7.80 25.46 2.43
C GLU A 4 -8.67 24.22 2.27
N PHE A 5 -9.06 23.92 1.03
CA PHE A 5 -9.69 22.65 0.71
C PHE A 5 -8.58 21.60 0.63
N VAL A 6 -8.53 20.71 1.62
CA VAL A 6 -7.71 19.50 1.54
C VAL A 6 -8.41 18.55 0.58
N SER A 7 -7.82 18.32 -0.59
CA SER A 7 -8.29 17.30 -1.52
C SER A 7 -7.97 15.92 -0.95
N LEU A 8 -8.99 15.12 -0.66
CA LEU A 8 -8.84 13.73 -0.27
C LEU A 8 -8.90 12.86 -1.52
N GLU A 9 -7.80 12.18 -1.82
CA GLU A 9 -7.78 11.18 -2.89
C GLU A 9 -7.94 9.79 -2.30
N ILE A 10 -9.00 9.11 -2.73
CA ILE A 10 -9.38 7.78 -2.25
C ILE A 10 -9.32 6.80 -3.41
N ILE A 11 -8.52 5.74 -3.27
CA ILE A 11 -8.54 4.62 -4.21
C ILE A 11 -9.12 3.37 -3.54
N SER A 12 -9.85 2.59 -4.33
CA SER A 12 -10.25 1.23 -4.00
C SER A 12 -9.71 0.29 -5.07
N TRP A 13 -8.86 -0.65 -4.67
CA TRP A 13 -8.14 -1.52 -5.60
C TRP A 13 -8.18 -2.98 -5.17
N ASN A 14 -8.85 -3.81 -5.97
CA ASN A 14 -8.73 -5.26 -5.90
C ASN A 14 -7.38 -5.70 -6.51
N LEU A 15 -6.51 -6.23 -5.67
CA LEU A 15 -5.16 -6.63 -6.06
C LEU A 15 -5.10 -8.03 -6.65
N SER A 16 -6.11 -8.88 -6.43
CA SER A 16 -6.11 -10.28 -6.84
C SER A 16 -4.84 -11.03 -6.40
N GLY A 17 -4.45 -10.84 -5.14
CA GLY A 17 -3.27 -11.42 -4.49
C GLY A 17 -2.10 -10.45 -4.35
N LEU A 18 -1.37 -10.54 -3.24
CA LEU A 18 -0.11 -9.86 -2.94
C LEU A 18 0.98 -10.86 -2.50
N ASP A 19 0.83 -12.13 -2.85
CA ASP A 19 1.75 -13.23 -2.59
C ASP A 19 3.14 -13.01 -3.26
N ASP A 20 3.18 -12.37 -4.43
CA ASP A 20 4.43 -12.01 -5.12
C ASP A 20 5.07 -10.71 -4.55
N CYS A 21 6.32 -10.80 -4.10
CA CYS A 21 7.08 -9.66 -3.59
C CYS A 21 7.27 -8.54 -4.64
N ARG A 22 7.38 -8.88 -5.93
CA ARG A 22 7.48 -7.90 -7.03
C ARG A 22 6.18 -7.12 -7.18
N LYS A 23 5.04 -7.80 -7.01
CA LYS A 23 3.72 -7.19 -7.03
C LYS A 23 3.54 -6.26 -5.84
N ARG A 24 3.96 -6.67 -4.63
CA ARG A 24 3.98 -5.80 -3.43
C ARG A 24 4.79 -4.53 -3.67
N LYS A 25 6.00 -4.66 -4.24
CA LYS A 25 6.85 -3.50 -4.59
C LYS A 25 6.16 -2.54 -5.57
N ARG A 26 5.54 -3.08 -6.62
CA ARG A 26 4.85 -2.26 -7.63
C ARG A 26 3.61 -1.55 -7.08
N VAL A 27 2.84 -2.22 -6.23
CA VAL A 27 1.68 -1.62 -5.54
C VAL A 27 2.15 -0.48 -4.64
N ARG A 28 3.25 -0.67 -3.89
CA ARG A 28 3.86 0.39 -3.07
C ARG A 28 4.27 1.60 -3.91
N GLU A 29 4.99 1.39 -5.02
CA GLU A 29 5.41 2.47 -5.92
C GLU A 29 4.21 3.27 -6.46
N ILE A 30 3.13 2.59 -6.87
CA ILE A 30 1.91 3.25 -7.35
C ILE A 30 1.27 4.11 -6.26
N ILE A 31 1.12 3.56 -5.04
CA ILE A 31 0.53 4.28 -3.92
C ILE A 31 1.38 5.51 -3.55
N SER A 32 2.71 5.37 -3.53
CA SER A 32 3.63 6.47 -3.22
C SER A 32 3.61 7.58 -4.28
N ILE A 33 3.54 7.23 -5.56
CA ILE A 33 3.49 8.22 -6.66
C ILE A 33 2.18 8.99 -6.63
N ALA A 34 1.06 8.29 -6.42
CA ALA A 34 -0.26 8.89 -6.49
C ALA A 34 -0.60 9.77 -5.27
N SER A 35 0.27 9.88 -4.25
CA SER A 35 0.05 10.73 -3.06
C SER A 35 -1.34 10.55 -2.43
N LEU A 36 -1.86 9.32 -2.49
CA LEU A 36 -3.24 9.00 -2.12
C LEU A 36 -3.45 9.17 -0.62
N THR A 37 -4.55 9.80 -0.24
CA THR A 37 -4.87 10.00 1.19
C THR A 37 -5.42 8.74 1.84
N ILE A 38 -6.24 7.99 1.11
CA ILE A 38 -6.86 6.75 1.59
C ILE A 38 -6.75 5.67 0.52
N VAL A 39 -6.22 4.51 0.91
CA VAL A 39 -6.09 3.35 0.04
C VAL A 39 -6.85 2.19 0.64
N LYS A 40 -7.87 1.70 -0.08
CA LYS A 40 -8.58 0.47 0.24
C LYS A 40 -8.10 -0.65 -0.68
N LEU A 41 -7.52 -1.69 -0.09
CA LEU A 41 -7.02 -2.86 -0.82
C LEU A 41 -7.93 -4.06 -0.57
N GLN A 42 -8.30 -4.76 -1.64
CA GLN A 42 -9.09 -6.00 -1.57
C GLN A 42 -8.31 -7.17 -2.17
N GLU A 43 -8.70 -8.39 -1.76
CA GLU A 43 -8.06 -9.64 -2.18
C GLU A 43 -6.53 -9.60 -2.05
N THR A 44 -6.00 -9.14 -0.91
CA THR A 44 -4.55 -9.23 -0.68
C THR A 44 -4.09 -10.68 -0.63
N LYS A 45 -4.96 -11.62 -0.21
CA LYS A 45 -4.66 -13.06 -0.06
C LYS A 45 -3.40 -13.33 0.78
N LEU A 46 -3.04 -12.38 1.63
CA LEU A 46 -1.99 -12.54 2.63
C LEU A 46 -2.59 -13.30 3.80
N GLU A 47 -1.81 -14.24 4.35
CA GLU A 47 -2.17 -14.86 5.62
C GLU A 47 -2.27 -13.78 6.70
N SER A 48 -3.13 -14.00 7.69
CA SER A 48 -3.54 -12.98 8.67
C SER A 48 -2.37 -12.27 9.38
N PHE A 49 -1.25 -12.96 9.53
CA PHE A 49 -0.03 -12.44 10.14
C PHE A 49 0.75 -11.52 9.17
N ASP A 50 0.89 -11.94 7.92
CA ASP A 50 1.59 -11.18 6.87
C ASP A 50 0.84 -9.88 6.54
N ALA A 51 -0.49 -9.91 6.58
CA ALA A 51 -1.32 -8.73 6.31
C ALA A 51 -1.03 -7.55 7.26
N LEU A 52 -0.78 -7.81 8.54
CA LEU A 52 -0.50 -6.76 9.52
C LEU A 52 0.92 -6.20 9.39
N GLN A 53 1.88 -7.07 9.09
CA GLN A 53 3.27 -6.66 8.89
C GLN A 53 3.41 -5.86 7.59
N ASP A 54 2.78 -6.31 6.51
CA ASP A 54 2.80 -5.59 5.23
C ASP A 54 2.06 -4.25 5.28
N ILE A 55 0.96 -4.12 6.05
CA ILE A 55 0.31 -2.81 6.27
C ILE A 55 1.24 -1.84 7.00
N ARG A 56 2.04 -2.34 7.94
CA ARG A 56 3.04 -1.53 8.65
C ARG A 56 4.15 -1.10 7.69
N ASP A 57 4.62 -2.00 6.84
CA ASP A 57 5.70 -1.73 5.88
C ASP A 57 5.23 -0.84 4.69
N LEU A 58 3.93 -0.81 4.39
CA LEU A 58 3.35 0.14 3.42
C LEU A 58 3.26 1.58 3.96
N ARG A 59 3.18 1.76 5.29
CA ARG A 59 3.06 3.09 5.91
C ARG A 59 4.38 3.66 6.45
N PHE A 60 5.37 2.82 6.75
CA PHE A 60 6.58 3.24 7.46
C PHE A 60 7.84 2.75 6.76
N LYS A 61 8.44 3.63 5.95
CA LYS A 61 9.87 3.72 5.59
C LYS A 61 10.56 2.50 4.96
N ASP A 62 11.32 2.82 3.91
CA ASP A 62 12.46 2.09 3.35
C ASP A 62 13.19 1.18 4.34
N TYR A 63 12.82 -0.10 4.37
CA TYR A 63 13.79 -1.17 4.55
C TYR A 63 14.07 -1.75 3.17
N GLY A 64 15.16 -1.27 2.59
CA GLY A 64 15.80 -1.93 1.47
C GLY A 64 16.06 -3.41 1.82
N SER A 65 16.00 -4.24 0.80
CA SER A 65 16.58 -5.58 0.81
C SER A 65 15.83 -6.63 1.64
N SER A 66 14.71 -7.15 1.13
CA SER A 66 14.46 -8.60 1.18
C SER A 66 13.23 -9.02 0.36
N CYS A 67 13.44 -9.44 -0.89
CA CYS A 67 12.67 -10.58 -1.43
C CYS A 67 13.40 -11.89 -1.07
N LEU A 68 14.00 -11.96 0.13
CA LEU A 68 14.76 -13.10 0.67
C LEU A 68 14.07 -13.60 1.93
N LEU A 69 12.82 -14.05 1.80
CA LEU A 69 12.22 -15.18 2.50
C LEU A 69 11.15 -15.76 1.56
#